data_AF-A0A1B7L8R9-F1
#
_entry.id   AF-A0A1B7L8R9-F1
#
_cell.length_a   1.000
_cell.length_b   1.000
_cell.length_c   1.000
_cell.angle_alpha   90.00
_cell.angle_beta   90.00
_cell.angle_gamma   90.00
#
_symmetry.space_group_name_H-M   'P 1'
#
loop_
_entity.id
_entity.type
_entity.pdbx_description
1 polymer ?
#
loop_
_entity_poly.entity_id
_entity_poly.type
_entity_poly.pdbx_seq_one_letter_code
_entity_poly.pdbx_strand_id
1 'polypeptide(L)'
;MSNVKPISDILQYGRSLLEDPHNRTDRWLSAYADNQNDTGSASVSLSDSGRYQSFLAMIQDNRVISEQGENLQNIAVLVKAFENTRSLRPEFLNDIPDTEDEARLALSGGCVVYINALLRGKQGLNPFAGLSRQALSLIAWNTSGALTSAERIAAYLEMNQCDQRYETAVFYATEMQVNDMPDMLSAVELGTQITLIEGMCEAEKQDKGMTSEQIHTLQSHFKIWQQDNDSGYQPLHYANLVKGDNADLLVAHTGWNGEFHWKVDSSQRLFDAQKKGHQIAPVTRMVYLGS
;
A
#
# COMPACT_ATOMS: atom_id res chain seq x y z
N MET A 1 19.62 35.13 1.37
CA MET A 1 19.51 34.86 2.82
C MET A 1 18.16 34.20 3.04
N SER A 2 18.15 32.87 3.03
CA SER A 2 16.95 32.03 3.13
C SER A 2 16.67 31.77 4.61
N ASN A 3 15.50 32.20 5.09
CA ASN A 3 15.06 32.03 6.46
C ASN A 3 14.39 30.65 6.60
N VAL A 4 15.21 29.60 6.73
CA VAL A 4 14.74 28.27 7.12
C VAL A 4 14.70 28.22 8.64
N LYS A 5 13.50 28.09 9.21
CA LYS A 5 13.34 27.91 10.67
C LYS A 5 13.92 26.54 11.10
N PRO A 6 14.62 26.47 12.25
CA PRO A 6 15.24 25.24 12.71
C PRO A 6 14.22 24.20 13.22
N ILE A 7 14.56 22.93 13.02
CA ILE A 7 13.82 21.69 13.35
C ILE A 7 13.50 21.55 14.87
N SER A 8 13.97 22.46 15.72
CA SER A 8 13.65 22.50 17.14
C SER A 8 12.18 22.85 17.45
N ASP A 9 11.45 23.45 16.51
CA ASP A 9 10.06 23.90 16.74
C ASP A 9 9.00 22.80 16.56
N ILE A 10 9.37 21.66 15.96
CA ILE A 10 8.46 20.52 15.71
C ILE A 10 8.26 19.67 16.98
N LEU A 11 9.19 19.73 17.94
CA LEU A 11 9.12 18.97 19.20
C LEU A 11 8.38 19.71 20.34
N GLN A 12 7.90 20.93 20.10
CA GLN A 12 7.21 21.74 21.11
C GLN A 12 5.69 21.80 20.93
N TYR A 13 5.15 21.28 19.82
CA TYR A 13 3.70 21.20 19.58
C TYR A 13 3.01 20.04 20.32
N GLY A 14 3.76 19.04 20.77
CA GLY A 14 3.22 17.88 21.49
C GLY A 14 2.85 18.10 22.95
N ARG A 15 2.86 19.35 23.47
CA ARG A 15 2.67 19.61 24.90
C ARG A 15 1.74 20.77 25.29
N SER A 16 0.94 21.31 24.37
CA SER A 16 0.04 22.44 24.68
C SER A 16 -1.42 22.30 24.21
N LEU A 17 -1.95 21.08 24.07
CA LEU A 17 -3.37 20.85 23.75
C LEU A 17 -4.19 20.30 24.94
N LEU A 18 -3.85 20.75 26.15
CA LEU A 18 -4.76 20.74 27.29
C LEU A 18 -5.03 22.21 27.63
N GLU A 19 -5.91 22.86 26.86
CA GLU A 19 -6.79 23.96 27.30
C GLU A 19 -7.62 24.49 26.10
N ASP A 20 -8.94 24.43 26.28
CA ASP A 20 -10.03 25.09 25.54
C ASP A 20 -10.64 24.43 24.27
N PRO A 21 -11.80 23.75 24.36
CA PRO A 21 -12.50 23.10 23.23
C PRO A 21 -13.52 23.99 22.49
N HIS A 22 -13.66 25.28 22.77
CA HIS A 22 -14.82 26.06 22.28
C HIS A 22 -14.46 27.23 21.38
N ASN A 23 -13.97 27.02 20.13
CA ASN A 23 -14.20 28.04 19.07
C ASN A 23 -13.83 27.72 17.60
N ARG A 24 -14.03 26.50 17.07
CA ARG A 24 -13.73 26.24 15.63
C ARG A 24 -14.71 25.38 14.83
N THR A 25 -15.94 25.19 15.27
CA THR A 25 -16.96 24.45 14.51
C THR A 25 -17.78 25.28 13.53
N ASP A 26 -17.67 26.61 13.53
CA ASP A 26 -18.71 27.45 12.90
C ASP A 26 -18.32 28.06 11.54
N ARG A 27 -17.27 27.56 10.87
CA ARG A 27 -16.81 28.13 9.58
C ARG A 27 -16.80 27.22 8.36
N TRP A 28 -17.25 25.96 8.48
CA TRP A 28 -17.28 25.02 7.34
C TRP A 28 -18.65 24.42 7.02
N LEU A 29 -19.73 24.89 7.65
CA LEU A 29 -21.12 24.52 7.30
C LEU A 29 -21.89 25.59 6.53
N SER A 30 -21.32 26.78 6.31
CA SER A 30 -22.02 27.90 5.67
C SER A 30 -21.82 28.01 4.15
N ALA A 31 -21.08 27.10 3.53
CA ALA A 31 -20.86 27.11 2.07
C ALA A 31 -21.86 26.24 1.29
N TYR A 32 -22.78 25.56 1.97
CA TYR A 32 -23.76 24.67 1.32
C TYR A 32 -25.23 25.05 1.55
N ALA A 33 -25.52 26.18 2.20
CA ALA A 33 -26.87 26.66 2.42
C ALA A 33 -26.91 28.20 2.31
N ASP A 34 -26.93 28.70 1.08
CA ASP A 34 -27.81 29.82 0.69
C ASP A 34 -27.60 30.16 -0.78
N ASN A 35 -28.49 29.65 -1.62
CA ASN A 35 -28.85 30.34 -2.85
C ASN A 35 -30.33 30.08 -3.13
N GLN A 36 -31.20 30.63 -2.27
CA GLN A 36 -32.58 30.87 -2.63
C GLN A 36 -32.65 32.20 -3.41
N ASN A 37 -32.55 32.07 -4.73
CA ASN A 37 -33.26 32.97 -5.63
C ASN A 37 -33.90 32.12 -6.73
N ASP A 38 -35.21 32.29 -6.83
CA ASP A 38 -36.16 31.56 -7.65
C ASP A 38 -35.78 31.61 -9.14
N THR A 39 -35.13 30.56 -9.60
CA THR A 39 -35.19 30.06 -10.98
C THR A 39 -35.18 28.54 -10.86
N GLY A 40 -36.18 27.86 -11.42
CA GLY A 40 -36.40 26.43 -11.26
C GLY A 40 -35.12 25.61 -11.48
N SER A 41 -34.45 25.27 -10.37
CA SER A 41 -33.29 24.41 -10.37
C SER A 41 -33.80 22.99 -10.53
N ALA A 42 -33.74 22.48 -11.76
CA ALA A 42 -33.77 21.05 -11.95
C ALA A 42 -32.58 20.47 -11.16
N SER A 43 -32.85 19.80 -10.05
CA SER A 43 -31.83 19.04 -9.34
C SER A 43 -31.38 17.91 -10.26
N VAL A 44 -30.31 18.14 -11.02
CA VAL A 44 -29.68 17.10 -11.83
C VAL A 44 -28.98 16.16 -10.84
N SER A 45 -29.66 15.11 -10.41
CA SER A 45 -28.98 14.06 -9.64
C SER A 45 -28.03 13.34 -10.59
N LEU A 46 -26.73 13.36 -10.30
CA LEU A 46 -25.77 12.53 -11.00
C LEU A 46 -26.22 11.07 -10.92
N SER A 47 -26.03 10.33 -12.02
CA SER A 47 -26.19 8.88 -12.00
C SER A 47 -25.24 8.27 -10.95
N ASP A 48 -25.57 7.09 -10.44
CA ASP A 48 -24.69 6.37 -9.50
C ASP A 48 -23.28 6.18 -10.07
N SER A 49 -23.17 5.95 -11.38
CA SER A 49 -21.87 5.90 -12.07
C SER A 49 -21.12 7.23 -12.02
N GLY A 50 -21.79 8.37 -12.21
CA GLY A 50 -21.16 9.69 -12.12
C GLY A 50 -20.68 9.99 -10.70
N ARG A 51 -21.49 9.65 -9.70
CA ARG A 51 -21.14 9.82 -8.28
C ARG A 51 -19.95 8.96 -7.87
N TYR A 52 -19.89 7.72 -8.35
CA TYR A 52 -18.76 6.82 -8.10
C TYR A 52 -17.46 7.36 -8.70
N GLN A 53 -17.50 7.84 -9.94
CA GLN A 53 -16.31 8.43 -10.58
C GLN A 53 -15.84 9.70 -9.85
N SER A 54 -16.76 10.56 -9.39
CA SER A 54 -16.39 11.69 -8.53
C SER A 54 -15.75 11.27 -7.21
N PHE A 55 -16.29 10.23 -6.56
CA PHE A 55 -15.72 9.68 -5.33
C PHE A 55 -14.29 9.17 -5.54
N LEU A 56 -14.06 8.37 -6.59
CA LEU A 56 -12.71 7.90 -6.95
C LEU A 56 -11.75 9.05 -7.28
N ALA A 57 -12.21 10.04 -8.05
CA ALA A 57 -11.38 11.19 -8.41
C ALA A 57 -10.91 11.96 -7.16
N MET A 58 -11.78 12.12 -6.16
CA MET A 58 -11.39 12.76 -4.89
C MET A 58 -10.32 11.96 -4.14
N ILE A 59 -10.40 10.62 -4.14
CA ILE A 59 -9.38 9.78 -3.51
C ILE A 59 -8.05 9.86 -4.29
N GLN A 60 -8.14 9.81 -5.61
CA GLN A 60 -6.97 9.89 -6.48
C GLN A 60 -6.27 11.25 -6.43
N ASP A 61 -6.94 12.29 -5.97
CA ASP A 61 -6.37 13.63 -5.75
C ASP A 61 -5.52 13.73 -4.47
N ASN A 62 -5.53 12.69 -3.61
CA ASN A 62 -4.59 12.62 -2.51
C ASN A 62 -3.16 12.45 -3.06
N ARG A 63 -2.38 13.53 -3.08
CA ARG A 63 -1.01 13.58 -3.60
C ARG A 63 0.04 13.60 -2.50
N VAL A 64 1.28 13.34 -2.90
CA VAL A 64 2.49 13.56 -2.13
C VAL A 64 3.26 14.72 -2.74
N ILE A 65 3.78 15.59 -1.87
CA ILE A 65 4.78 16.60 -2.21
C ILE A 65 6.13 15.91 -2.23
N SER A 66 6.75 15.84 -3.41
CA SER A 66 8.08 15.28 -3.64
C SER A 66 8.91 16.29 -4.42
N GLU A 67 9.99 16.79 -3.82
CA GLU A 67 10.77 17.90 -4.39
C GLU A 67 11.49 17.51 -5.69
N GLN A 68 11.99 16.26 -5.79
CA GLN A 68 12.65 15.75 -7.00
C GLN A 68 11.85 14.65 -7.72
N GLY A 69 10.63 14.38 -7.26
CA GLY A 69 9.75 13.36 -7.86
C GLY A 69 10.28 11.94 -7.66
N GLU A 70 11.03 11.68 -6.59
CA GLU A 70 11.52 10.35 -6.22
C GLU A 70 10.36 9.35 -6.11
N ASN A 71 9.21 9.80 -5.59
CA ASN A 71 8.02 8.98 -5.42
C ASN A 71 7.40 8.45 -6.72
N LEU A 72 7.84 8.93 -7.89
CA LEU A 72 7.40 8.45 -9.20
C LEU A 72 8.40 7.49 -9.86
N GLN A 73 9.59 7.33 -9.27
CA GLN A 73 10.64 6.47 -9.82
C GLN A 73 10.24 4.99 -9.78
N ASN A 74 10.87 4.18 -10.63
CA ASN A 74 10.75 2.72 -10.53
C ASN A 74 11.25 2.25 -9.15
N ILE A 75 10.60 1.26 -8.56
CA ILE A 75 10.95 0.78 -7.22
C ILE A 75 12.40 0.28 -7.12
N ALA A 76 12.95 -0.31 -8.19
CA ALA A 76 14.35 -0.73 -8.24
C ALA A 76 15.32 0.45 -8.08
N VAL A 77 14.98 1.64 -8.60
CA VAL A 77 15.77 2.86 -8.43
C VAL A 77 15.71 3.33 -6.97
N LEU A 78 14.52 3.32 -6.37
CA LEU A 78 14.32 3.70 -4.97
C LEU A 78 15.03 2.76 -4.00
N VAL A 79 14.89 1.46 -4.20
CA VAL A 79 15.55 0.43 -3.38
C VAL A 79 17.07 0.53 -3.51
N LYS A 80 17.58 0.73 -4.73
CA LYS A 80 19.02 0.96 -4.94
C LYS A 80 19.51 2.22 -4.24
N ALA A 81 18.71 3.30 -4.21
CA ALA A 81 19.04 4.50 -3.47
C ALA A 81 19.08 4.24 -1.95
N PHE A 82 18.12 3.47 -1.43
CA PHE A 82 18.10 3.02 -0.03
C PHE A 82 19.30 2.13 0.33
N GLU A 83 19.61 1.11 -0.46
CA GLU A 83 20.70 0.17 -0.18
C GLU A 83 22.09 0.81 -0.25
N ASN A 84 22.27 1.77 -1.15
CA ASN A 84 23.56 2.45 -1.34
C ASN A 84 23.73 3.71 -0.50
N THR A 85 22.67 4.17 0.19
CA THR A 85 22.78 5.38 0.98
C THR A 85 23.70 5.18 2.18
N ARG A 86 24.61 6.13 2.35
CA ARG A 86 25.40 6.28 3.59
C ARG A 86 24.86 7.43 4.45
N SER A 87 23.89 8.17 3.93
CA SER A 87 23.25 9.27 4.65
C SER A 87 22.19 8.71 5.59
N LEU A 88 22.17 9.21 6.82
CA LEU A 88 21.07 8.96 7.76
C LEU A 88 19.87 9.90 7.52
N ARG A 89 19.93 10.73 6.47
CA ARG A 89 18.87 11.63 5.99
C ARG A 89 18.93 11.71 4.46
N PRO A 90 18.64 10.60 3.75
CA PRO A 90 18.62 10.60 2.29
C PRO A 90 17.43 11.42 1.74
N GLU A 91 17.57 11.99 0.54
CA GLU A 91 16.55 12.88 -0.03
C GLU A 91 15.19 12.19 -0.24
N PHE A 92 15.18 10.90 -0.59
CA PHE A 92 13.94 10.13 -0.79
C PHE A 92 13.06 10.03 0.48
N LEU A 93 13.54 10.41 1.67
CA LEU A 93 12.73 10.48 2.89
C LEU A 93 12.06 11.85 3.11
N ASN A 94 12.28 12.81 2.22
CA ASN A 94 11.69 14.16 2.31
C ASN A 94 10.27 14.24 1.73
N ASP A 95 9.79 13.18 1.08
CA ASP A 95 8.43 13.10 0.56
C ASP A 95 7.39 13.18 1.69
N ILE A 96 6.42 14.08 1.57
CA ILE A 96 5.36 14.29 2.58
C ILE A 96 3.99 14.30 1.89
N PRO A 97 2.97 13.64 2.45
CA PRO A 97 1.60 13.74 1.94
C PRO A 97 1.09 15.19 1.94
N ASP A 98 0.42 15.61 0.86
CA ASP A 98 -0.22 16.93 0.76
C ASP A 98 -1.56 16.94 1.50
N THR A 99 -1.51 16.84 2.82
CA THR A 99 -2.70 16.82 3.68
C THR A 99 -2.40 17.18 5.13
N GLU A 100 -3.41 17.65 5.85
CA GLU A 100 -3.39 17.85 7.30
C GLU A 100 -3.98 16.65 8.06
N ASP A 101 -4.43 15.59 7.37
CA ASP A 101 -5.05 14.43 8.02
C ASP A 101 -4.03 13.62 8.83
N GLU A 102 -4.27 13.55 10.14
CA GLU A 102 -3.40 12.88 11.10
C GLU A 102 -3.13 11.42 10.76
N ALA A 103 -4.10 10.69 10.20
CA ALA A 103 -3.91 9.28 9.85
C ALA A 103 -2.90 9.13 8.73
N ARG A 104 -3.02 9.96 7.68
CA ARG A 104 -2.14 9.95 6.51
C ARG A 104 -0.72 10.38 6.88
N LEU A 105 -0.60 11.40 7.74
CA LEU A 105 0.69 11.85 8.28
C LEU A 105 1.34 10.79 9.18
N ALA A 106 0.55 10.10 10.01
CA ALA A 106 1.04 9.02 10.86
C ALA A 106 1.57 7.82 10.05
N LEU A 107 0.90 7.45 8.95
CA LEU A 107 1.38 6.39 8.06
C LEU A 107 2.75 6.73 7.45
N SER A 108 2.85 7.91 6.84
CA SER A 108 4.10 8.35 6.19
C SER A 108 5.23 8.49 7.21
N GLY A 109 4.95 9.15 8.35
CA GLY A 109 5.91 9.30 9.43
C GLY A 109 6.39 7.96 10.00
N GLY A 110 5.49 6.99 10.15
CA GLY A 110 5.83 5.63 10.56
C GLY A 110 6.79 4.94 9.58
N CYS A 111 6.57 5.11 8.27
CA CYS A 111 7.46 4.54 7.25
C CYS A 111 8.85 5.21 7.30
N VAL A 112 8.91 6.54 7.45
CA VAL A 112 10.18 7.26 7.60
C VAL A 112 10.94 6.80 8.85
N VAL A 113 10.25 6.58 9.98
CA VAL A 113 10.85 6.06 11.21
C VAL A 113 11.39 4.65 11.00
N TYR A 114 10.62 3.77 10.36
CA TYR A 114 11.03 2.40 10.03
C TYR A 114 12.30 2.39 9.17
N ILE A 115 12.31 3.11 8.05
CA ILE A 115 13.47 3.17 7.15
C ILE A 115 14.70 3.75 7.86
N ASN A 116 14.54 4.82 8.65
CA ASN A 116 15.63 5.38 9.43
C ASN A 116 16.21 4.41 10.48
N ALA A 117 15.39 3.53 11.06
CA ALA A 117 15.88 2.50 11.96
C ALA A 117 16.79 1.52 11.22
N LEU A 118 16.38 1.06 10.04
CA LEU A 118 17.17 0.15 9.20
C LEU A 118 18.50 0.77 8.76
N LEU A 119 18.50 2.04 8.34
CA LEU A 119 19.73 2.76 7.96
C LEU A 119 20.73 2.89 9.12
N ARG A 120 20.27 2.76 10.36
CA ARG A 120 21.10 2.76 11.58
C ARG A 120 21.46 1.35 12.05
N GLY A 121 21.15 0.32 11.27
CA GLY A 121 21.34 -1.08 11.64
C GLY A 121 20.44 -1.54 12.79
N LYS A 122 19.30 -0.87 13.00
CA LYS A 122 18.34 -1.21 14.05
C LYS A 122 17.10 -1.87 13.46
N GLN A 123 16.43 -2.67 14.28
CA GLN A 123 15.10 -3.18 13.97
C GLN A 123 14.07 -2.07 14.11
N GLY A 124 13.01 -2.14 13.31
CA GLY A 124 11.86 -1.24 13.37
C GLY A 124 10.58 -1.99 13.04
N LEU A 125 9.44 -1.43 13.43
CA LEU A 125 8.13 -1.96 13.05
C LEU A 125 7.73 -1.39 11.70
N ASN A 126 7.47 -2.28 10.74
CA ASN A 126 6.97 -1.88 9.44
C ASN A 126 5.46 -1.54 9.53
N PRO A 127 5.01 -0.32 9.15
CA PRO A 127 3.59 0.04 9.22
C PRO A 127 2.68 -0.83 8.34
N PHE A 128 3.23 -1.54 7.36
CA PHE A 128 2.48 -2.43 6.47
C PHE A 128 2.49 -3.90 6.90
N ALA A 129 3.05 -4.21 8.07
CA ALA A 129 3.08 -5.57 8.60
C ALA A 129 1.66 -6.18 8.65
N GLY A 130 1.51 -7.37 8.09
CA GLY A 130 0.24 -8.09 8.02
C GLY A 130 -0.66 -7.75 6.82
N LEU A 131 -0.25 -6.82 5.94
CA LEU A 131 -0.90 -6.69 4.63
C LEU A 131 -0.63 -7.93 3.76
N SER A 132 -1.53 -8.16 2.79
CA SER A 132 -1.34 -9.23 1.80
C SER A 132 -0.21 -8.89 0.83
N ARG A 133 0.39 -9.92 0.24
CA ARG A 133 1.45 -9.78 -0.78
C ARG A 133 1.00 -8.87 -1.93
N GLN A 134 -0.24 -9.05 -2.40
CA GLN A 134 -0.80 -8.22 -3.47
C GLN A 134 -0.93 -6.75 -3.05
N ALA A 135 -1.37 -6.46 -1.83
CA ALA A 135 -1.45 -5.09 -1.33
C ALA A 135 -0.06 -4.44 -1.24
N LEU A 136 0.93 -5.18 -0.74
CA LEU A 136 2.31 -4.71 -0.65
C LEU A 136 2.91 -4.46 -2.04
N SER A 137 2.65 -5.36 -3.00
CA SER A 137 3.03 -5.22 -4.40
C SER A 137 2.40 -3.97 -5.04
N LEU A 138 1.08 -3.77 -4.85
CA LEU A 138 0.38 -2.58 -5.31
C LEU A 138 0.99 -1.30 -4.74
N ILE A 139 1.30 -1.26 -3.43
CA ILE A 139 1.93 -0.08 -2.80
C ILE A 139 3.32 0.17 -3.38
N ALA A 140 4.19 -0.85 -3.44
CA ALA A 140 5.58 -0.71 -3.86
C ALA A 140 5.73 -0.24 -5.32
N TRP A 141 4.90 -0.77 -6.23
CA TRP A 141 4.90 -0.41 -7.65
C TRP A 141 3.97 0.77 -8.00
N ASN A 142 3.30 1.39 -7.03
CA ASN A 142 2.43 2.54 -7.30
C ASN A 142 3.24 3.80 -7.66
N THR A 143 3.19 4.19 -8.93
CA THR A 143 3.82 5.43 -9.43
C THR A 143 2.80 6.54 -9.70
N SER A 144 1.62 6.49 -9.07
CA SER A 144 0.56 7.52 -9.27
C SER A 144 0.82 8.84 -8.54
N GLY A 145 1.83 8.86 -7.65
CA GLY A 145 2.15 10.01 -6.80
C GLY A 145 1.33 10.12 -5.51
N ALA A 146 0.49 9.13 -5.19
CA ALA A 146 -0.31 9.11 -3.96
C ALA A 146 0.46 8.59 -2.71
N LEU A 147 1.59 7.92 -2.93
CA LEU A 147 2.43 7.30 -1.90
C LEU A 147 3.81 7.96 -1.89
N THR A 148 4.43 8.05 -0.71
CA THR A 148 5.79 8.57 -0.54
C THR A 148 6.82 7.50 -0.93
N SER A 149 8.05 7.90 -1.26
CA SER A 149 9.12 6.94 -1.49
C SER A 149 9.36 6.05 -0.26
N ALA A 150 9.26 6.61 0.96
CA ALA A 150 9.38 5.85 2.19
C ALA A 150 8.33 4.75 2.33
N GLU A 151 7.08 5.05 1.97
CA GLU A 151 5.98 4.07 1.98
C GLU A 151 6.21 2.96 0.95
N ARG A 152 6.60 3.32 -0.26
CA ARG A 152 6.88 2.36 -1.33
C ARG A 152 8.04 1.42 -0.96
N ILE A 153 9.12 1.96 -0.39
CA ILE A 153 10.26 1.16 0.08
C ILE A 153 9.84 0.27 1.26
N ALA A 154 9.08 0.80 2.24
CA ALA A 154 8.62 0.01 3.38
C ALA A 154 7.74 -1.18 2.94
N ALA A 155 6.83 -0.97 1.99
CA ALA A 155 6.02 -2.05 1.44
C ALA A 155 6.86 -3.09 0.68
N TYR A 156 7.83 -2.65 -0.12
CA TYR A 156 8.77 -3.54 -0.81
C TYR A 156 9.55 -4.42 0.17
N LEU A 157 10.06 -3.84 1.26
CA LEU A 157 10.81 -4.57 2.27
C LEU A 157 9.94 -5.57 3.05
N GLU A 158 8.70 -5.21 3.38
CA GLU A 158 7.74 -6.15 3.99
C GLU A 158 7.43 -7.31 3.06
N MET A 159 7.18 -7.01 1.78
CA MET A 159 6.87 -8.01 0.76
C MET A 159 8.01 -9.01 0.63
N ASN A 160 9.24 -8.53 0.48
CA ASN A 160 10.41 -9.38 0.39
C ASN A 160 10.64 -10.21 1.66
N GLN A 161 10.39 -9.64 2.85
CA GLN A 161 10.50 -10.39 4.10
C GLN A 161 9.46 -11.52 4.17
N CYS A 162 8.23 -11.27 3.72
CA CYS A 162 7.17 -12.29 3.66
C CYS A 162 7.51 -13.36 2.62
N ASP A 163 7.97 -12.96 1.43
CA ASP A 163 8.34 -13.87 0.35
C ASP A 163 9.50 -14.80 0.80
N GLN A 164 10.54 -14.24 1.43
CA GLN A 164 11.66 -15.02 1.99
C GLN A 164 11.21 -16.01 3.09
N ARG A 165 10.28 -15.60 3.97
CA ARG A 165 9.74 -16.50 5.00
C ARG A 165 8.96 -17.65 4.38
N TYR A 166 8.20 -17.38 3.32
CA TYR A 166 7.48 -18.40 2.56
C TYR A 166 8.45 -19.37 1.88
N GLU A 167 9.44 -18.87 1.14
CA GLU A 167 10.45 -19.68 0.47
C GLU A 167 11.24 -20.56 1.46
N THR A 168 11.59 -20.00 2.62
CA THR A 168 12.24 -20.74 3.71
C THR A 168 11.34 -21.85 4.25
N ALA A 169 10.05 -21.59 4.42
CA ALA A 169 9.09 -22.59 4.87
C ALA A 169 8.90 -23.71 3.83
N VAL A 170 8.86 -23.36 2.53
CA VAL A 170 8.84 -24.33 1.44
C VAL A 170 10.08 -25.21 1.51
N PHE A 171 11.28 -24.61 1.57
CA PHE A 171 12.54 -25.35 1.65
C PHE A 171 12.52 -26.41 2.76
N TYR A 172 12.20 -26.01 4.00
CA TYR A 172 12.17 -26.95 5.13
C TYR A 172 11.06 -28.01 5.01
N ALA A 173 9.91 -27.67 4.39
CA ALA A 173 8.81 -28.61 4.21
C ALA A 173 9.08 -29.66 3.13
N THR A 174 9.99 -29.38 2.20
CA THR A 174 10.27 -30.22 1.03
C THR A 174 11.68 -30.83 1.00
N GLU A 175 12.57 -30.44 1.93
CA GLU A 175 13.98 -30.83 1.95
C GLU A 175 14.17 -32.35 1.86
N MET A 176 13.45 -33.12 2.70
CA MET A 176 13.56 -34.58 2.71
C MET A 176 13.11 -35.20 1.38
N GLN A 177 11.97 -34.75 0.86
CA GLN A 177 11.38 -35.32 -0.35
C GLN A 177 12.19 -34.95 -1.60
N VAL A 178 12.80 -33.76 -1.63
CA VAL A 178 13.74 -33.35 -2.69
C VAL A 178 15.02 -34.19 -2.65
N ASN A 179 15.52 -34.52 -1.46
CA ASN A 179 16.70 -35.39 -1.32
C ASN A 179 16.40 -36.83 -1.81
N ASP A 180 15.19 -37.33 -1.57
CA ASP A 180 14.76 -38.67 -1.98
C ASP A 180 14.35 -38.74 -3.47
N MET A 181 13.84 -37.63 -4.02
CA MET A 181 13.39 -37.51 -5.42
C MET A 181 13.90 -36.19 -6.03
N PRO A 182 15.08 -36.17 -6.67
CA PRO A 182 15.65 -34.95 -7.23
C PRO A 182 14.73 -34.22 -8.24
N ASP A 183 13.91 -34.97 -8.99
CA ASP A 183 12.93 -34.40 -9.94
C ASP A 183 11.83 -33.59 -9.23
N MET A 184 11.65 -33.76 -7.92
CA MET A 184 10.75 -32.94 -7.10
C MET A 184 11.25 -31.50 -6.94
N LEU A 185 12.57 -31.26 -7.05
CA LEU A 185 13.13 -29.90 -6.93
C LEU A 185 12.48 -28.96 -7.95
N SER A 186 12.38 -29.37 -9.21
CA SER A 186 11.75 -28.56 -10.26
C SER A 186 10.27 -28.28 -9.98
N ALA A 187 9.55 -29.22 -9.38
CA ALA A 187 8.15 -29.01 -9.00
C ALA A 187 8.02 -27.99 -7.87
N VAL A 188 8.90 -28.08 -6.88
CA VAL A 188 8.94 -27.15 -5.75
C VAL A 188 9.27 -25.75 -6.23
N GLU A 189 10.26 -25.60 -7.10
CA GLU A 189 10.64 -24.32 -7.72
C GLU A 189 9.50 -23.72 -8.53
N LEU A 190 8.87 -24.50 -9.43
CA LEU A 190 7.76 -24.05 -10.27
C LEU A 190 6.55 -23.66 -9.41
N GLY A 191 6.15 -24.51 -8.46
CA GLY A 191 5.03 -24.25 -7.57
C GLY A 191 5.24 -22.99 -6.71
N THR A 192 6.46 -22.79 -6.23
CA THR A 192 6.85 -21.59 -5.46
C THR A 192 6.75 -20.34 -6.33
N GLN A 193 7.31 -20.36 -7.54
CA GLN A 193 7.26 -19.23 -8.47
C GLN A 193 5.82 -18.88 -8.86
N ILE A 194 4.99 -19.88 -9.19
CA ILE A 194 3.57 -19.66 -9.51
C ILE A 194 2.86 -19.00 -8.32
N THR A 195 3.08 -19.50 -7.11
CA THR A 195 2.47 -18.95 -5.88
C THR A 195 2.85 -17.48 -5.64
N LEU A 196 4.12 -17.11 -5.86
CA LEU A 196 4.59 -15.73 -5.72
C LEU A 196 3.98 -14.83 -6.80
N ILE A 197 3.95 -15.29 -8.06
CA ILE A 197 3.36 -14.58 -9.20
C ILE A 197 1.87 -14.28 -8.96
N GLU A 198 1.14 -15.20 -8.33
CA GLU A 198 -0.29 -15.01 -8.05
C GLU A 198 -0.59 -13.79 -7.18
N GLY A 199 0.35 -13.37 -6.34
CA GLY A 199 0.22 -12.20 -5.48
C GLY A 199 0.94 -10.96 -6.02
N MET A 200 1.40 -10.96 -7.28
CA MET A 200 1.97 -9.77 -7.92
C MET A 200 0.85 -8.90 -8.51
N CYS A 201 0.98 -7.58 -8.35
CA CYS A 201 0.21 -6.64 -9.18
C CYS A 201 0.73 -6.66 -10.63
N GLU A 202 -0.06 -6.13 -11.57
CA GLU A 202 0.34 -6.10 -12.99
C GLU A 202 1.61 -5.29 -13.23
N ALA A 203 1.83 -4.21 -12.48
CA ALA A 203 3.05 -3.41 -12.58
C ALA A 203 4.31 -4.19 -12.13
N GLU A 204 4.22 -4.99 -11.05
CA GLU A 204 5.32 -5.88 -10.63
C GLU A 204 5.57 -6.96 -11.68
N LYS A 205 4.52 -7.58 -12.23
CA LYS A 205 4.66 -8.59 -13.29
C LYS A 205 5.36 -8.01 -14.51
N GLN A 206 4.93 -6.83 -14.97
CA GLN A 206 5.53 -6.16 -16.11
C GLN A 206 7.02 -5.84 -15.86
N ASP A 207 7.34 -5.30 -14.69
CA ASP A 207 8.72 -4.95 -14.30
C ASP A 207 9.63 -6.19 -14.21
N LYS A 208 9.09 -7.32 -13.73
CA LYS A 208 9.80 -8.60 -13.68
C LYS A 208 9.79 -9.38 -15.01
N GLY A 209 9.16 -8.82 -16.04
CA GLY A 209 9.00 -9.49 -17.34
C GLY A 209 8.24 -10.81 -17.22
N MET A 210 7.15 -10.84 -16.44
CA MET A 210 6.22 -11.96 -16.28
C MET A 210 4.98 -11.74 -17.14
N THR A 211 5.11 -12.00 -18.44
CA THR A 211 3.99 -11.93 -19.40
C THR A 211 3.00 -13.07 -19.18
N SER A 212 1.77 -12.92 -19.70
CA SER A 212 0.76 -13.99 -19.67
C SER A 212 1.26 -15.29 -20.31
N GLU A 213 2.11 -15.21 -21.34
CA GLU A 213 2.73 -16.37 -21.99
C GLU A 213 3.72 -17.09 -21.07
N GLN A 214 4.58 -16.35 -20.37
CA GLN A 214 5.52 -16.94 -19.41
C GLN A 214 4.78 -17.57 -18.22
N ILE A 215 3.76 -16.89 -17.69
CA ILE A 215 2.92 -17.44 -16.62
C ILE A 215 2.23 -18.72 -17.08
N HIS A 216 1.67 -18.73 -18.30
CA HIS A 216 1.05 -19.92 -18.87
C HIS A 216 2.07 -21.05 -19.08
N THR A 217 3.29 -20.73 -19.51
CA THR A 217 4.37 -21.70 -19.68
C THR A 217 4.75 -22.34 -18.36
N LEU A 218 4.94 -21.55 -17.29
CA LEU A 218 5.23 -22.06 -15.94
C LEU A 218 4.12 -23.00 -15.44
N GLN A 219 2.86 -22.58 -15.58
CA GLN A 219 1.70 -23.39 -15.19
C GLN A 219 1.61 -24.68 -16.01
N SER A 220 1.92 -24.63 -17.30
CA SER A 220 1.90 -25.80 -18.18
C SER A 220 3.01 -26.78 -17.80
N HIS A 221 4.23 -26.30 -17.56
CA HIS A 221 5.33 -27.14 -17.10
C HIS A 221 5.03 -27.81 -15.76
N PHE A 222 4.45 -27.06 -14.81
CA PHE A 222 4.06 -27.62 -13.51
C PHE A 222 2.98 -28.70 -13.66
N LYS A 223 1.99 -28.46 -14.54
CA LYS A 223 0.93 -29.44 -14.83
C LYS A 223 1.46 -30.71 -15.50
N ILE A 224 2.37 -30.59 -16.46
CA ILE A 224 3.01 -31.74 -17.11
C ILE A 224 3.78 -32.56 -16.06
N TRP A 225 4.57 -31.89 -15.22
CA TRP A 225 5.28 -32.57 -14.14
C TRP A 225 4.33 -33.33 -13.20
N GLN A 226 3.20 -32.73 -12.81
CA GLN A 226 2.20 -33.38 -11.98
C GLN A 226 1.58 -34.62 -12.63
N GLN A 227 1.41 -34.61 -13.96
CA GLN A 227 0.88 -35.76 -14.72
C GLN A 227 1.90 -36.90 -14.81
N ASP A 228 3.18 -36.57 -14.96
CA ASP A 228 4.23 -37.56 -15.18
C ASP A 228 4.68 -38.26 -13.88
N ASN A 229 4.52 -37.61 -12.72
CA ASN A 229 5.16 -38.07 -11.48
C ASN A 229 4.22 -38.73 -10.45
N ASP A 230 2.89 -38.74 -10.66
CA ASP A 230 1.85 -39.32 -9.76
C ASP A 230 1.98 -38.88 -8.27
N SER A 231 2.86 -37.93 -7.98
CA SER A 231 3.43 -37.61 -6.66
C SER A 231 2.61 -36.60 -5.89
N GLY A 232 1.59 -36.02 -6.54
CA GLY A 232 0.58 -35.18 -5.88
C GLY A 232 1.11 -33.92 -5.21
N TYR A 233 2.37 -33.49 -5.45
CA TYR A 233 2.92 -32.29 -4.82
C TYR A 233 2.00 -31.09 -5.06
N GLN A 234 1.63 -30.44 -3.96
CA GLN A 234 0.88 -29.19 -3.95
C GLN A 234 1.78 -28.10 -3.37
N PRO A 235 1.82 -26.89 -3.98
CA PRO A 235 2.53 -25.77 -3.39
C PRO A 235 2.07 -25.51 -1.96
N LEU A 236 3.01 -25.15 -1.09
CA LEU A 236 2.70 -24.83 0.30
C LEU A 236 1.78 -23.60 0.35
N HIS A 237 0.86 -23.57 1.32
CA HIS A 237 0.01 -22.41 1.50
C HIS A 237 0.82 -21.18 1.91
N TYR A 238 0.75 -20.10 1.12
CA TYR A 238 1.33 -18.82 1.48
C TYR A 238 0.31 -17.94 2.22
N ALA A 239 0.48 -17.82 3.55
CA ALA A 239 -0.45 -17.10 4.41
C ALA A 239 -0.67 -15.62 4.01
N ASN A 240 0.32 -14.94 3.42
CA ASN A 240 0.19 -13.56 2.96
C ASN A 240 -0.45 -13.45 1.56
N LEU A 241 -0.77 -14.55 0.89
CA LEU A 241 -1.40 -14.55 -0.44
C LEU A 241 -2.91 -14.25 -0.40
N VAL A 242 -3.48 -13.91 0.77
CA VAL A 242 -4.90 -13.57 0.91
C VAL A 242 -5.24 -12.40 -0.02
N LYS A 243 -5.94 -12.70 -1.12
CA LYS A 243 -6.48 -11.70 -2.03
C LYS A 243 -7.70 -11.07 -1.36
N GLY A 244 -7.64 -9.76 -1.14
CA GLY A 244 -8.86 -9.01 -0.86
C GLY A 244 -9.62 -8.86 -2.17
N ASP A 245 -10.83 -9.40 -2.25
CA ASP A 245 -11.66 -9.25 -3.46
C ASP A 245 -11.78 -7.77 -3.84
N ASN A 246 -11.29 -7.41 -5.02
CA ASN A 246 -11.35 -6.07 -5.60
C ASN A 246 -10.84 -4.95 -4.67
N ALA A 247 -9.79 -5.25 -3.89
CA ALA A 247 -9.14 -4.28 -3.01
C ALA A 247 -8.27 -3.30 -3.80
N ASP A 248 -8.77 -2.09 -4.01
CA ASP A 248 -8.12 -1.00 -4.75
C ASP A 248 -7.80 0.23 -3.88
N LEU A 249 -8.12 0.17 -2.59
CA LEU A 249 -7.85 1.22 -1.61
C LEU A 249 -7.06 0.71 -0.42
N LEU A 250 -6.19 1.56 0.12
CA LEU A 250 -5.67 1.48 1.48
C LEU A 250 -6.44 2.50 2.34
N VAL A 251 -7.06 2.04 3.43
CA VAL A 251 -8.02 2.83 4.22
C VAL A 251 -7.63 2.82 5.70
N ALA A 252 -7.61 4.00 6.32
CA ALA A 252 -7.34 4.12 7.74
C ALA A 252 -8.59 3.84 8.58
N HIS A 253 -8.43 3.00 9.58
CA HIS A 253 -9.41 2.75 10.63
C HIS A 253 -8.87 3.30 11.95
N THR A 254 -9.70 4.05 12.67
CA THR A 254 -9.35 4.54 14.00
C THR A 254 -9.77 3.51 15.04
N GLY A 255 -8.81 3.02 15.81
CA GLY A 255 -9.04 2.17 16.97
C GLY A 255 -9.68 2.95 18.12
N TRP A 256 -10.20 2.21 19.09
CA TRP A 256 -10.80 2.74 20.32
C TRP A 256 -9.86 3.60 21.17
N ASN A 257 -8.56 3.41 21.03
CA ASN A 257 -7.49 4.17 21.69
C ASN A 257 -7.02 5.40 20.86
N GLY A 258 -7.63 5.66 19.71
CA GLY A 258 -7.21 6.73 18.79
C GLY A 258 -6.07 6.35 17.84
N GLU A 259 -5.54 5.13 17.90
CA GLU A 259 -4.51 4.68 16.96
C GLU A 259 -5.10 4.41 15.56
N PHE A 260 -4.30 4.67 14.52
CA PHE A 260 -4.69 4.38 13.14
C PHE A 260 -4.15 3.02 12.69
N HIS A 261 -5.02 2.20 12.12
CA HIS A 261 -4.65 0.95 11.46
C HIS A 261 -5.08 1.00 10.00
N TRP A 262 -4.17 0.63 9.11
CA TRP A 262 -4.44 0.67 7.67
C TRP A 262 -4.76 -0.72 7.14
N LYS A 263 -5.84 -0.81 6.39
CA LYS A 263 -6.32 -2.06 5.78
C LYS A 263 -6.71 -1.82 4.34
N VAL A 264 -6.70 -2.88 3.55
CA VAL A 264 -7.22 -2.82 2.20
C VAL A 264 -8.75 -2.87 2.17
N ASP A 265 -9.34 -2.09 1.28
CA ASP A 265 -10.79 -2.01 1.04
C ASP A 265 -11.07 -1.84 -0.47
N SER A 266 -12.33 -1.99 -0.85
CA SER A 266 -12.83 -1.73 -2.20
C SER A 266 -13.55 -0.39 -2.23
N SER A 267 -13.14 0.47 -3.16
CA SER A 267 -13.79 1.75 -3.45
C SER A 267 -15.27 1.58 -3.76
N GLN A 268 -15.62 0.55 -4.54
CA GLN A 268 -17.01 0.22 -4.86
C GLN A 268 -17.80 -0.17 -3.61
N ARG A 269 -17.21 -0.98 -2.73
CA ARG A 269 -17.85 -1.37 -1.45
C ARG A 269 -18.11 -0.16 -0.56
N LEU A 270 -17.12 0.73 -0.43
CA LEU A 270 -17.25 1.95 0.36
C LEU A 270 -18.27 2.92 -0.24
N PHE A 271 -18.29 3.07 -1.55
CA PHE A 271 -19.29 3.88 -2.25
C PHE A 271 -20.71 3.35 -2.03
N ASP A 272 -20.91 2.03 -2.13
CA ASP A 272 -22.22 1.42 -1.86
C ASP A 272 -22.63 1.53 -0.39
N ALA A 273 -21.68 1.46 0.55
CA ALA A 273 -21.92 1.71 1.96
C ALA A 273 -22.35 3.17 2.22
N GLN A 274 -21.64 4.13 1.61
CA GLN A 274 -21.98 5.55 1.69
C GLN A 274 -23.37 5.83 1.10
N LYS A 275 -23.71 5.22 -0.05
CA LYS A 275 -25.05 5.33 -0.65
C LYS A 275 -26.16 4.83 0.29
N LYS A 276 -25.88 3.80 1.08
CA LYS A 276 -26.79 3.24 2.09
C LYS A 276 -26.79 4.03 3.41
N GLY A 277 -26.06 5.15 3.50
CA GLY A 277 -25.99 5.99 4.69
C GLY A 277 -25.07 5.46 5.79
N HIS A 278 -24.23 4.46 5.50
CA HIS A 278 -23.20 4.03 6.44
C HIS A 278 -22.07 5.06 6.49
N GLN A 279 -21.58 5.30 7.71
CA GLN A 279 -20.38 6.10 7.90
C GLN A 279 -19.17 5.34 7.36
N ILE A 280 -18.42 5.98 6.47
CA ILE A 280 -17.15 5.49 5.94
C ILE A 280 -16.01 6.41 6.41
N ALA A 281 -14.77 5.98 6.25
CA ALA A 281 -13.62 6.84 6.50
C ALA A 281 -13.70 8.10 5.60
N PRO A 282 -13.15 9.25 6.02
CA PRO A 282 -12.95 10.39 5.15
C PRO A 282 -12.05 10.03 3.96
N VAL A 283 -12.25 10.69 2.81
CA VAL A 283 -11.41 10.50 1.61
C VAL A 283 -9.93 10.76 1.89
N THR A 284 -9.60 11.71 2.76
CA THR A 284 -8.22 12.02 3.19
C THR A 284 -7.53 10.86 3.91
N ARG A 285 -8.30 9.84 4.33
CA ARG A 285 -7.82 8.61 4.97
C ARG A 285 -7.84 7.41 4.02
N MET A 286 -7.90 7.67 2.72
CA MET A 286 -7.89 6.65 1.67
C MET A 286 -6.75 6.92 0.71
N VAL A 287 -6.04 5.88 0.31
CA VAL A 287 -5.01 5.95 -0.74
C VAL A 287 -5.40 5.00 -1.84
N TYR A 288 -5.48 5.50 -3.07
CA TYR A 288 -5.77 4.68 -4.23
C TYR A 288 -4.55 3.82 -4.59
N LEU A 289 -4.72 2.51 -4.54
CA LEU A 289 -3.67 1.54 -4.85
C LEU A 289 -3.67 1.13 -6.32
N GLY A 290 -4.81 1.25 -7.01
CA GLY A 290 -5.01 0.67 -8.33
C GLY A 290 -5.63 -0.74 -8.25
N SER A 291 -5.96 -1.28 -9.42
CA SER A 291 -6.53 -2.62 -9.62
C SER A 291 -5.50 -3.54 -10.26
#